data_AF-A0A8S0FPS3-F1
#
_entry.id   AF-A0A8S0FPS3-F1
#
_cell.length_a   1.000
_cell.length_b   1.000
_cell.length_c   1.000
_cell.angle_alpha   90.00
_cell.angle_beta   90.00
_cell.angle_gamma   90.00
#
_symmetry.space_group_name_H-M   'P 1'
#
loop_
_entity.id
_entity.type
_entity.pdbx_description
1 polymer ?
#
loop_
_entity_poly.entity_id
_entity_poly.type
_entity_poly.pdbx_seq_one_letter_code
_entity_poly.pdbx_strand_id
1 'polypeptide(L)'
;MQALAGAKKPLIISGTNAGSAEVIQAAANVAKALKGRGADVGITMIARSVNSMGLGIMGGGSLEEALTELETGRADAVVVLENDLHRHASATRVNAALAKAPLVMVVDHQRTAIMENAHLVLSAASFAESDGTVINNEGRIRPTFLPGLRSGLLRQQNCHAGKLALAALAA
;
A
#
# COMPACT_ATOMS: atom_id res chain seq x y z
N MET A 1 21.19 1.37 -25.49
CA MET A 1 21.32 2.75 -24.95
C MET A 1 21.38 3.85 -26.01
N GLN A 2 21.76 3.58 -27.26
CA GLN A 2 21.85 4.63 -28.31
C GLN A 2 20.52 5.31 -28.64
N ALA A 3 19.40 4.57 -28.68
CA ALA A 3 18.08 5.14 -28.96
C ALA A 3 17.62 6.17 -27.90
N LEU A 4 17.93 5.92 -26.63
CA LEU A 4 17.57 6.84 -25.54
C LEU A 4 18.45 8.09 -25.52
N ALA A 5 19.73 7.95 -25.86
CA ALA A 5 20.69 9.06 -25.93
C ALA A 5 20.46 10.00 -27.13
N GLY A 6 19.86 9.51 -28.22
CA GLY A 6 19.53 10.31 -29.41
C GLY A 6 18.15 10.99 -29.34
N ALA A 7 17.33 10.69 -28.33
CA ALA A 7 15.99 11.25 -28.20
C ALA A 7 16.02 12.70 -27.67
N LYS A 8 15.20 13.58 -28.25
CA LYS A 8 15.08 14.99 -27.83
C LYS A 8 14.40 15.15 -26.46
N LYS A 9 13.37 14.32 -26.21
CA LYS A 9 12.54 14.34 -24.99
C LYS A 9 12.27 12.92 -24.47
N PRO A 10 13.27 12.23 -23.92
CA PRO A 10 13.08 10.88 -23.40
C PRO A 10 12.23 10.89 -22.11
N LEU A 11 11.33 9.92 -21.95
CA LEU A 11 10.58 9.68 -20.71
C LEU A 11 10.99 8.35 -20.09
N ILE A 12 11.42 8.38 -18.85
CA ILE A 12 11.74 7.19 -18.05
C ILE A 12 10.55 6.89 -17.14
N ILE A 13 10.02 5.67 -17.25
CA ILE A 13 8.97 5.16 -16.37
C ILE A 13 9.59 4.07 -15.51
N SER A 14 9.60 4.27 -14.21
CA SER A 14 10.04 3.28 -13.22
C SER A 14 9.01 3.23 -12.07
N GLY A 15 9.26 2.46 -11.01
CA GLY A 15 8.30 2.31 -9.94
C GLY A 15 8.75 1.38 -8.82
N THR A 16 7.85 1.17 -7.86
CA THR A 16 8.09 0.30 -6.71
C THR A 16 7.77 -1.18 -6.99
N ASN A 17 7.26 -1.51 -8.18
CA ASN A 17 6.85 -2.87 -8.53
C ASN A 17 7.96 -3.91 -8.39
N ALA A 18 9.22 -3.53 -8.65
CA ALA A 18 10.37 -4.42 -8.51
C ALA A 18 10.82 -4.63 -7.05
N GLY A 19 10.32 -3.83 -6.10
CA GLY A 19 10.75 -3.90 -4.70
C GLY A 19 12.24 -3.61 -4.47
N SER A 20 12.91 -2.96 -5.43
CA SER A 20 14.36 -2.70 -5.38
C SER A 20 14.65 -1.21 -5.42
N ALA A 21 15.32 -0.74 -4.38
CA ALA A 21 15.82 0.64 -4.31
C ALA A 21 16.88 0.89 -5.40
N GLU A 22 17.65 -0.14 -5.76
CA GLU A 22 18.68 -0.09 -6.79
C GLU A 22 18.07 0.19 -8.17
N VAL A 23 16.90 -0.38 -8.48
CA VAL A 23 16.17 -0.10 -9.73
C VAL A 23 15.69 1.35 -9.78
N ILE A 24 15.18 1.87 -8.65
CA ILE A 24 14.77 3.28 -8.53
C ILE A 24 15.99 4.20 -8.72
N GLN A 25 17.10 3.89 -8.04
CA GLN A 25 18.34 4.65 -8.14
C GLN A 25 18.95 4.58 -9.54
N ALA A 26 18.90 3.42 -10.19
CA ALA A 26 19.37 3.25 -11.57
C ALA A 26 18.55 4.11 -12.54
N ALA A 27 17.22 4.11 -12.42
CA ALA A 27 16.35 4.97 -13.23
C ALA A 27 16.69 6.46 -13.03
N ALA A 28 16.88 6.89 -11.78
CA ALA A 28 17.29 8.26 -11.45
C ALA A 28 18.68 8.61 -12.03
N ASN A 29 19.63 7.68 -11.95
CA ASN A 29 20.98 7.86 -12.50
C ASN A 29 20.95 8.01 -14.03
N VAL A 30 20.15 7.20 -14.73
CA VAL A 30 19.96 7.31 -16.18
C VAL A 30 19.33 8.65 -16.54
N ALA A 31 18.30 9.09 -15.81
CA ALA A 31 17.68 10.40 -16.02
C ALA A 31 18.70 11.53 -15.83
N LYS A 32 19.48 11.50 -14.74
CA LYS A 32 20.52 12.49 -14.43
C LYS A 32 21.58 12.55 -15.53
N ALA A 33 22.03 11.39 -16.03
CA ALA A 33 23.01 11.31 -17.11
C ALA A 33 22.48 11.92 -18.43
N LEU A 34 21.21 11.68 -18.78
CA LEU A 34 20.59 12.27 -19.98
C LEU A 34 20.41 13.79 -19.84
N LYS A 35 20.01 14.26 -18.65
CA LYS A 35 19.90 15.70 -18.37
C LYS A 35 21.25 16.40 -18.52
N GLY A 36 22.34 15.78 -18.02
CA GLY A 36 23.70 16.28 -18.18
C GLY A 36 24.19 16.38 -19.63
N ARG A 37 23.57 15.62 -20.55
CA ARG A 37 23.83 15.68 -22.01
C ARG A 37 22.96 16.70 -22.74
N GLY A 38 22.13 17.47 -22.03
CA GLY A 38 21.26 18.50 -22.60
C GLY A 38 19.89 18.01 -23.07
N ALA A 39 19.53 16.75 -22.81
CA ALA A 39 18.19 16.25 -23.14
C ALA A 39 17.13 16.80 -22.18
N ASP A 40 15.93 17.06 -22.70
CA ASP A 40 14.76 17.40 -21.88
C ASP A 40 14.07 16.11 -21.42
N VAL A 41 14.72 15.46 -20.44
CA VAL A 41 14.30 14.16 -19.90
C VAL A 41 13.20 14.32 -18.84
N GLY A 42 12.15 13.49 -18.97
CA GLY A 42 11.15 13.27 -17.93
C GLY A 42 11.39 11.97 -17.19
N ILE A 43 11.04 11.93 -15.91
CA ILE A 43 10.98 10.71 -15.11
C ILE A 43 9.66 10.67 -14.35
N THR A 44 9.02 9.51 -14.33
CA THR A 44 7.81 9.26 -13.51
C THR A 44 7.95 7.94 -12.77
N MET A 45 7.44 7.92 -11.53
CA MET A 45 7.48 6.78 -10.63
C MET A 45 6.06 6.27 -10.43
N ILE A 46 5.85 4.99 -10.73
CA ILE A 46 4.57 4.31 -10.57
C ILE A 46 4.59 3.55 -9.24
N ALA A 47 3.64 3.88 -8.36
CA ALA A 47 3.39 3.09 -7.17
C ALA A 47 2.58 1.84 -7.52
N ARG A 48 2.75 0.78 -6.72
CA ARG A 48 2.17 -0.55 -6.98
C ARG A 48 0.64 -0.58 -6.87
N SER A 49 0.07 0.19 -5.95
CA SER A 49 -1.36 0.09 -5.58
C SER A 49 -2.03 1.46 -5.56
N VAL A 50 -3.36 1.48 -5.65
CA VAL A 50 -4.16 2.70 -5.44
C VAL A 50 -3.89 3.21 -4.03
N ASN A 51 -3.78 4.53 -3.88
CA ASN A 51 -3.55 5.21 -2.61
C ASN A 51 -2.21 4.87 -1.91
N SER A 52 -1.26 4.15 -2.54
CA SER A 52 0.07 3.92 -1.95
C SER A 52 0.79 5.23 -1.63
N MET A 53 0.65 6.25 -2.48
CA MET A 53 1.18 7.60 -2.22
C MET A 53 0.50 8.26 -1.01
N GLY A 54 -0.81 8.09 -0.88
CA GLY A 54 -1.57 8.64 0.24
C GLY A 54 -1.20 7.98 1.56
N LEU A 55 -1.03 6.66 1.56
CA LEU A 55 -0.54 5.95 2.74
C LEU A 55 0.86 6.41 3.15
N GLY A 56 1.77 6.58 2.19
CA GLY A 56 3.11 7.12 2.48
C GLY A 56 3.07 8.51 3.13
N ILE A 57 2.08 9.34 2.79
CA ILE A 57 1.86 10.66 3.41
C ILE A 57 1.24 10.53 4.82
N MET A 58 0.33 9.59 5.02
CA MET A 58 -0.27 9.30 6.34
C MET A 58 0.76 8.77 7.33
N GLY A 59 1.84 8.18 6.83
CA GLY A 59 2.93 7.61 7.62
C GLY A 59 2.61 6.20 8.13
N GLY A 60 3.39 5.76 9.11
CA GLY A 60 3.33 4.40 9.65
C GLY A 60 4.67 3.68 9.51
N GLY A 61 4.70 2.45 10.01
CA GLY A 61 5.85 1.55 9.88
C GLY A 61 5.76 0.69 8.61
N SER A 62 6.85 0.01 8.31
CA SER A 62 6.91 -1.00 7.25
C SER A 62 6.25 -2.32 7.66
N LEU A 63 5.84 -3.12 6.68
CA LEU A 63 5.39 -4.51 6.91
C LEU A 63 6.46 -5.33 7.63
N GLU A 64 7.71 -5.11 7.26
CA GLU A 64 8.87 -5.76 7.84
C GLU A 64 8.97 -5.51 9.35
N GLU A 65 8.90 -4.25 9.76
CA GLU A 65 8.90 -3.87 11.18
C GLU A 65 7.74 -4.50 11.93
N ALA A 66 6.52 -4.43 11.39
CA ALA A 66 5.36 -4.99 12.05
C ALA A 66 5.41 -6.51 12.20
N LEU A 67 5.89 -7.23 11.18
CA LEU A 67 6.11 -8.67 11.28
C LEU A 67 7.15 -8.98 12.37
N THR A 68 8.22 -8.19 12.45
CA THR A 68 9.23 -8.34 13.51
C THR A 68 8.66 -8.04 14.90
N GLU A 69 7.79 -7.03 15.07
CA GLU A 69 7.12 -6.76 16.36
C GLU A 69 6.28 -7.96 16.81
N LEU A 70 5.54 -8.59 15.90
CA LEU A 70 4.75 -9.81 16.19
C LEU A 70 5.66 -11.00 16.50
N GLU A 71 6.71 -11.21 15.71
CA GLU A 71 7.66 -12.31 15.89
C GLU A 71 8.41 -12.23 17.23
N THR A 72 8.70 -11.02 17.70
CA THR A 72 9.40 -10.74 18.95
C THR A 72 8.47 -10.60 20.16
N GLY A 73 7.14 -10.69 19.95
CA GLY A 73 6.14 -10.55 21.01
C GLY A 73 6.02 -9.15 21.58
N ARG A 74 6.46 -8.12 20.85
CA ARG A 74 6.32 -6.71 21.23
C ARG A 74 4.93 -6.15 20.88
N ALA A 75 4.16 -6.85 20.06
CA ALA A 75 2.78 -6.52 19.73
C ALA A 75 1.83 -7.65 20.16
N ASP A 76 0.79 -7.27 20.91
CA ASP A 76 -0.24 -8.20 21.42
C ASP A 76 -1.39 -8.44 20.44
N ALA A 77 -1.52 -7.61 19.41
CA ALA A 77 -2.59 -7.69 18.43
C ALA A 77 -2.13 -7.20 17.06
N VAL A 78 -2.75 -7.77 16.01
CA VAL A 78 -2.61 -7.31 14.63
C VAL A 78 -3.99 -7.11 14.01
N VAL A 79 -4.15 -6.00 13.29
CA VAL A 79 -5.34 -5.69 12.50
C VAL A 79 -4.93 -5.61 11.04
N VAL A 80 -5.41 -6.54 10.22
CA VAL A 80 -5.19 -6.52 8.77
C VAL A 80 -6.40 -5.88 8.11
N LEU A 81 -6.19 -4.77 7.41
CA LEU A 81 -7.24 -3.99 6.75
C LEU A 81 -7.11 -4.14 5.23
N GLU A 82 -8.12 -4.75 4.60
CA GLU A 82 -8.33 -4.82 3.14
C GLU A 82 -7.08 -5.18 2.33
N ASN A 83 -6.23 -6.05 2.89
CA ASN A 83 -4.95 -6.41 2.29
C ASN A 83 -4.60 -7.88 2.54
N ASP A 84 -3.92 -8.46 1.56
CA ASP A 84 -3.40 -9.83 1.61
C ASP A 84 -1.88 -9.79 1.79
N LEU A 85 -1.42 -9.99 3.03
CA LEU A 85 0.01 -9.91 3.38
C LEU A 85 0.87 -10.91 2.62
N HIS A 86 0.30 -12.02 2.14
CA HIS A 86 1.01 -13.03 1.35
C HIS A 86 1.48 -12.51 -0.01
N ARG A 87 0.96 -11.36 -0.47
CA ARG A 87 1.42 -10.68 -1.71
C ARG A 87 2.69 -9.88 -1.51
N HIS A 88 3.03 -9.56 -0.27
CA HIS A 88 4.09 -8.61 0.06
C HIS A 88 5.25 -9.25 0.84
N ALA A 89 5.00 -10.37 1.52
CA ALA A 89 6.00 -11.13 2.26
C ALA A 89 5.82 -12.64 2.06
N SER A 90 6.84 -13.42 2.42
CA SER A 90 6.76 -14.88 2.28
C SER A 90 5.65 -15.45 3.16
N ALA A 91 4.85 -16.37 2.60
CA ALA A 91 3.75 -17.00 3.33
C ALA A 91 4.21 -17.67 4.63
N THR A 92 5.39 -18.30 4.60
CA THR A 92 6.02 -18.91 5.78
C THR A 92 6.21 -17.90 6.91
N ARG A 93 6.75 -16.71 6.62
CA ARG A 93 7.00 -15.70 7.64
C ARG A 93 5.71 -15.08 8.15
N VAL A 94 4.80 -14.74 7.24
CA VAL A 94 3.48 -14.19 7.60
C VAL A 94 2.76 -15.14 8.54
N ASN A 95 2.64 -16.42 8.19
CA ASN A 95 1.97 -17.42 9.03
C ASN A 95 2.66 -17.59 10.39
N ALA A 96 3.99 -17.60 10.43
CA ALA A 96 4.74 -17.70 11.68
C ALA A 96 4.55 -16.47 12.60
N ALA A 97 4.46 -15.27 12.03
CA ALA A 97 4.19 -14.05 12.77
C ALA A 97 2.76 -14.02 13.31
N LEU A 98 1.77 -14.37 12.46
CA LEU A 98 0.36 -14.40 12.86
C LEU A 98 0.08 -15.45 13.94
N ALA A 99 0.73 -16.61 13.88
CA ALA A 99 0.57 -17.66 14.88
C ALA A 99 1.06 -17.27 16.29
N LYS A 100 1.93 -16.25 16.40
CA LYS A 100 2.42 -15.71 17.67
C LYS A 100 1.53 -14.62 18.24
N ALA A 101 0.71 -13.98 17.40
CA ALA A 101 -0.11 -12.86 17.80
C ALA A 101 -1.28 -13.34 18.69
N PRO A 102 -1.42 -12.82 19.93
CA PRO A 102 -2.55 -13.16 20.79
C PRO A 102 -3.91 -12.83 20.17
N LEU A 103 -3.98 -11.79 19.34
CA LEU A 103 -5.17 -11.41 18.60
C LEU A 103 -4.83 -11.09 17.14
N VAL A 104 -5.55 -11.73 16.22
CA VAL A 104 -5.50 -11.48 14.77
C VAL A 104 -6.89 -11.10 14.31
N MET A 105 -7.04 -9.85 13.90
CA MET A 105 -8.29 -9.31 13.38
C MET A 105 -8.12 -8.98 11.91
N VAL A 106 -9.06 -9.44 11.07
CA VAL A 106 -9.09 -9.14 9.64
C VAL A 106 -10.35 -8.35 9.33
N VAL A 107 -10.19 -7.22 8.66
CA VAL A 107 -11.28 -6.36 8.20
C VAL A 107 -11.15 -6.29 6.69
N ASP A 108 -11.99 -7.03 5.97
CA ASP A 108 -11.87 -7.17 4.50
C ASP A 108 -13.25 -7.41 3.87
N HIS A 109 -13.38 -7.06 2.60
CA HIS A 109 -14.55 -7.35 1.76
C HIS A 109 -14.31 -8.57 0.84
N GLN A 110 -13.07 -9.07 0.73
CA GLN A 110 -12.70 -10.26 -0.03
C GLN A 110 -12.23 -11.38 0.88
N ARG A 111 -12.60 -12.63 0.57
CA ARG A 111 -12.08 -13.79 1.30
C ARG A 111 -10.66 -14.12 0.82
N THR A 112 -9.69 -14.00 1.72
CA THR A 112 -8.26 -14.26 1.46
C THR A 112 -7.70 -15.30 2.43
N ALA A 113 -6.55 -15.89 2.10
CA ALA A 113 -5.94 -16.95 2.91
C ALA A 113 -5.57 -16.49 4.34
N ILE A 114 -5.40 -15.19 4.55
CA ILE A 114 -5.08 -14.64 5.87
C ILE A 114 -6.22 -14.83 6.88
N MET A 115 -7.46 -14.94 6.41
CA MET A 115 -8.63 -15.19 7.26
C MET A 115 -8.58 -16.52 7.98
N GLU A 116 -7.87 -17.51 7.44
CA GLU A 116 -7.71 -18.82 8.08
C GLU A 116 -6.82 -18.74 9.35
N ASN A 117 -6.06 -17.65 9.50
CA ASN A 117 -5.28 -17.35 10.71
C ASN A 117 -5.96 -16.30 11.62
N ALA A 118 -7.17 -15.85 11.27
CA ALA A 118 -7.86 -14.79 12.00
C ALA A 118 -8.68 -15.33 13.17
N HIS A 119 -8.62 -14.62 14.29
CA HIS A 119 -9.50 -14.84 15.43
C HIS A 119 -10.84 -14.15 15.25
N LEU A 120 -10.84 -13.00 14.56
CA LEU A 120 -12.04 -12.24 14.22
C LEU A 120 -11.96 -11.75 12.77
N VAL A 121 -13.04 -11.97 12.02
CA VAL A 121 -13.20 -11.42 10.67
C VAL A 121 -14.39 -10.47 10.67
N LEU A 122 -14.16 -9.21 10.28
CA LEU A 122 -15.21 -8.24 10.04
C LEU A 122 -15.32 -7.94 8.55
N SER A 123 -16.56 -7.88 8.06
CA SER A 123 -16.83 -7.46 6.68
C SER A 123 -16.62 -5.96 6.52
N ALA A 124 -15.80 -5.57 5.54
CA ALA A 124 -15.67 -4.20 5.08
C ALA A 124 -16.63 -3.92 3.92
N ALA A 125 -16.97 -2.64 3.71
CA ALA A 125 -17.60 -2.21 2.46
C ALA A 125 -16.54 -2.17 1.36
N SER A 126 -16.86 -2.63 0.16
CA SER A 126 -15.95 -2.51 -0.98
C SER A 126 -15.75 -1.05 -1.42
N PHE A 127 -14.76 -0.81 -2.27
CA PHE A 127 -14.58 0.50 -2.93
C PHE A 127 -15.85 1.02 -3.63
N ALA A 128 -16.67 0.11 -4.18
CA ALA A 128 -17.89 0.47 -4.89
C ALA A 128 -19.03 0.89 -3.94
N GLU A 129 -18.96 0.49 -2.68
CA GLU A 129 -19.98 0.68 -1.64
C GLU A 129 -19.58 1.76 -0.64
N SER A 130 -18.34 2.27 -0.71
CA SER A 130 -17.78 3.23 0.23
C SER A 130 -17.54 4.60 -0.41
N ASP A 131 -17.58 5.62 0.44
CA ASP A 131 -17.25 7.00 0.11
C ASP A 131 -15.86 7.32 0.69
N GLY A 132 -15.00 7.96 -0.10
CA GLY A 132 -13.66 8.32 0.36
C GLY A 132 -12.89 9.20 -0.61
N THR A 133 -11.58 9.28 -0.38
CA THR A 133 -10.63 9.95 -1.27
C THR A 133 -9.36 9.12 -1.36
N VAL A 134 -8.79 9.01 -2.55
CA VAL A 134 -7.50 8.37 -2.79
C VAL A 134 -6.52 9.35 -3.41
N ILE A 135 -5.24 9.16 -3.14
CA ILE A 135 -4.16 9.92 -3.75
C ILE A 135 -3.53 9.06 -4.85
N ASN A 136 -3.51 9.58 -6.09
CA ASN A 136 -2.91 8.88 -7.22
C ASN A 136 -1.38 9.04 -7.27
N ASN A 137 -0.73 8.41 -8.24
CA ASN A 137 0.73 8.46 -8.42
C ASN A 137 1.29 9.88 -8.68
N GLU A 138 0.45 10.82 -9.10
CA GLU A 138 0.84 12.22 -9.30
C GLU A 138 0.65 13.07 -8.04
N GLY A 139 0.23 12.47 -6.92
CA GLY A 139 -0.09 13.17 -5.68
C GLY A 139 -1.45 13.88 -5.71
N ARG A 140 -2.32 13.59 -6.69
CA ARG A 140 -3.64 14.23 -6.82
C ARG A 140 -4.68 13.48 -5.99
N ILE A 141 -5.42 14.23 -5.18
CA ILE A 141 -6.59 13.75 -4.45
C ILE A 141 -7.73 13.51 -5.44
N ARG A 142 -8.31 12.31 -5.38
CA ARG A 142 -9.44 11.86 -6.21
C ARG A 142 -10.55 11.34 -5.30
N PRO A 143 -11.77 11.90 -5.38
CA PRO A 143 -12.92 11.33 -4.69
C PRO A 143 -13.21 9.91 -5.19
N THR A 144 -13.58 9.04 -4.26
CA THR A 144 -14.01 7.67 -4.53
C THR A 144 -15.46 7.56 -4.07
N PHE A 145 -16.38 7.56 -5.05
CA PHE A 145 -17.81 7.36 -4.85
C PHE A 145 -18.42 7.00 -6.22
N LEU A 146 -19.34 6.04 -6.23
CA LEU A 146 -20.15 5.72 -7.41
C LEU A 146 -21.54 6.35 -7.30
N PRO A 147 -21.92 7.29 -8.19
CA PRO A 147 -23.29 7.77 -8.27
C PRO A 147 -24.22 6.62 -8.69
N GLY A 148 -24.97 6.05 -7.72
CA GLY A 148 -26.05 5.10 -8.00
C GLY A 148 -26.04 3.79 -7.21
N LEU A 149 -24.97 3.46 -6.49
CA LEU A 149 -24.84 2.20 -5.73
C LEU A 149 -25.17 2.33 -4.23
N ARG A 150 -25.99 3.33 -3.86
CA ARG A 150 -26.49 3.44 -2.48
C ARG A 150 -27.54 2.36 -2.23
N SER A 151 -27.13 1.27 -1.58
CA SER A 151 -28.05 0.59 -0.66
C SER A 151 -28.39 1.59 0.45
N GLY A 152 -29.68 1.85 0.67
CA GLY A 152 -30.19 2.94 1.51
C GLY A 152 -29.94 2.81 3.03
N LEU A 153 -28.84 2.19 3.48
CA LEU A 153 -28.55 2.01 4.91
C LEU A 153 -27.18 2.55 5.31
N LEU A 154 -27.22 3.41 6.34
CA LEU A 154 -26.16 3.78 7.29
C LEU A 154 -25.15 4.87 6.84
N ARG A 155 -25.53 6.12 7.10
CA ARG A 155 -24.58 7.15 7.57
C ARG A 155 -24.40 6.96 9.08
N GLN A 156 -23.27 6.40 9.53
CA GLN A 156 -22.80 6.66 10.89
C GLN A 156 -21.51 7.47 10.84
N GLN A 157 -21.62 8.73 11.27
CA GLN A 157 -20.50 9.52 11.77
C GLN A 157 -20.16 8.99 13.17
N ASN A 158 -18.90 8.62 13.40
CA ASN A 158 -18.15 8.84 14.66
C ASN A 158 -16.89 7.98 14.70
N CYS A 159 -15.72 8.58 14.92
CA CYS A 159 -14.58 7.88 15.53
C CYS A 159 -13.85 8.84 16.49
N HIS A 160 -14.16 8.76 17.78
CA HIS A 160 -13.24 9.13 18.85
C HIS A 160 -12.15 8.06 18.94
N ALA A 161 -10.87 8.46 18.85
CA ALA A 161 -9.74 7.54 18.99
C ALA A 161 -9.34 7.40 20.46
N GLY A 162 -9.79 6.31 21.10
CA GLY A 162 -9.06 5.70 22.22
C GLY A 162 -7.74 5.12 21.71
N LYS A 163 -6.73 5.03 22.58
CA LYS A 163 -5.38 4.54 22.22
C LYS A 163 -5.45 3.07 21.78
N LEU A 164 -5.39 2.84 20.48
CA LEU A 164 -5.24 1.55 19.82
C LEU A 164 -3.98 1.60 18.96
N ALA A 165 -3.03 0.68 19.14
CA ALA A 165 -1.91 0.54 18.23
C ALA A 165 -2.44 -0.09 16.94
N LEU A 166 -2.72 0.75 15.95
CA LEU A 166 -3.22 0.35 14.64
C LEU A 166 -2.03 0.06 13.72
N ALA A 167 -1.69 -1.21 13.53
CA ALA A 167 -0.86 -1.61 12.40
C ALA A 167 -1.74 -1.64 11.13
N ALA A 168 -2.16 -0.48 10.63
CA ALA A 168 -2.82 -0.37 9.34
C ALA A 168 -1.80 -0.63 8.23
N LEU A 169 -1.58 -1.89 7.91
CA LEU A 169 -0.68 -2.33 6.85
C LEU A 169 -1.40 -2.37 5.51
N ALA A 170 -1.55 -1.19 4.93
CA ALA A 170 -1.70 -1.09 3.49
C ALA A 170 -0.30 -1.09 2.85
N ALA A 171 -0.11 -1.88 1.82
CA ALA A 171 0.95 -1.81 0.82
C ALA A 171 0.32 -2.40 -0.44
#